data_AF-A0A419HYR3-F1
#
_entry.id   AF-A0A419HYR3-F1
#
_cell.length_a   1.000
_cell.length_b   1.000
_cell.length_c   1.000
_cell.angle_alpha   90.00
_cell.angle_beta   90.00
_cell.angle_gamma   90.00
#
_symmetry.space_group_name_H-M   'P 1'
#
loop_
_entity.id
_entity.type
_entity.pdbx_description
1 polymer ?
#
loop_
_entity_poly.entity_id
_entity_poly.type
_entity_poly.pdbx_seq_one_letter_code
_entity_poly.pdbx_strand_id
1 'polypeptide(L)'
;MFGKKYAAQMIERSAENGSDRRRFLKAAGLGGLGLVGATALSGLSATPAIAAPRATAGAAAAQVSDGAVLNFALNLEYLEAQFYSFAANGKGIPDSLLTGTGTQGGVTGGRQVHFRTRSIKQYAREIAGDELAHVSFLRTALGSAAVSQPAIDLQSSFTAAARAAGLVGPDEKFDPFADEENFLLAAFLFEDVGVTAYKGAAPLIDNKTYLEAAAGILAVEAYHAGIIRSAIYDCGRDLQQASLKLSAARDSLDGPSDLDQGVVDAKGQGNIVPTDSNGIAYSRTPGQVLNIVYLNPKQVTSGGFFPAGVNGDVNTSDANG
;
A
#
# COMPACT_ATOMS: atom_id res chain seq x y z
N MET A 1 -25.97 -3.39 11.08
CA MET A 1 -25.69 -2.38 10.03
C MET A 1 -25.32 -1.09 10.72
N PHE A 2 -24.04 -0.73 10.72
CA PHE A 2 -23.57 0.48 11.39
C PHE A 2 -23.61 1.65 10.41
N GLY A 3 -24.57 2.56 10.59
CA GLY A 3 -24.80 3.70 9.69
C GLY A 3 -23.79 4.84 9.87
N LYS A 4 -23.92 5.90 9.06
CA LYS A 4 -23.05 7.11 9.02
C LYS A 4 -22.71 7.72 10.39
N LYS A 5 -23.58 7.57 11.40
CA LYS A 5 -23.34 8.01 12.79
C LYS A 5 -22.23 7.20 13.49
N TYR A 6 -22.12 5.91 13.20
CA TYR A 6 -21.04 5.08 13.73
C TYR A 6 -19.69 5.49 13.14
N ALA A 7 -19.62 5.70 11.82
CA ALA A 7 -18.43 6.23 11.16
C ALA A 7 -18.01 7.61 11.73
N ALA A 8 -18.96 8.52 11.95
CA ALA A 8 -18.69 9.82 12.57
C ALA A 8 -18.17 9.71 14.03
N GLN A 9 -18.75 8.80 14.82
CA GLN A 9 -18.31 8.54 16.21
C GLN A 9 -16.96 7.80 16.29
N MET A 10 -16.57 7.09 15.23
CA MET A 10 -15.27 6.45 15.10
C MET A 10 -14.20 7.48 14.70
N ILE A 11 -14.54 8.43 13.82
CA ILE A 11 -13.69 9.59 13.47
C ILE A 11 -13.43 10.49 14.70
N GLU A 12 -14.46 10.74 15.52
CA GLU A 12 -14.34 11.55 16.73
C GLU A 12 -13.47 10.86 17.81
N ARG A 13 -13.55 9.52 17.91
CA ARG A 13 -12.65 8.72 18.77
C ARG A 13 -11.22 8.59 18.23
N SER A 14 -11.02 8.73 16.92
CA SER A 14 -9.70 8.62 16.31
C SER A 14 -8.75 9.79 16.58
N ALA A 15 -9.24 10.90 17.12
CA ALA A 15 -8.45 12.10 17.41
C ALA A 15 -7.80 12.10 18.81
N GLU A 16 -7.84 10.98 19.55
CA GLU A 16 -7.55 10.96 20.99
C GLU A 16 -6.14 10.49 21.41
N ASN A 17 -5.15 10.48 20.52
CA ASN A 17 -3.76 10.36 20.96
C ASN A 17 -3.10 11.74 21.12
N GLY A 18 -2.50 11.98 22.29
CA GLY A 18 -1.95 13.28 22.69
C GLY A 18 -0.77 13.78 21.83
N SER A 19 -0.21 12.93 20.97
CA SER A 19 0.74 13.25 19.90
C SER A 19 0.04 13.88 18.70
N ASP A 20 -1.09 13.30 18.27
CA ASP A 20 -1.87 13.73 17.10
C ASP A 20 -2.55 15.06 17.37
N ARG A 21 -3.08 15.25 18.59
CA ARG A 21 -3.57 16.55 19.07
C ARG A 21 -2.48 17.62 19.01
N ARG A 22 -1.23 17.28 19.35
CA ARG A 22 -0.11 18.23 19.34
C ARG A 22 0.37 18.58 17.94
N ARG A 23 0.36 17.62 17.00
CA ARG A 23 0.66 17.85 15.58
C ARG A 23 -0.45 18.68 14.92
N PHE A 24 -1.71 18.37 15.22
CA PHE A 24 -2.87 19.10 14.73
C PHE A 24 -2.93 20.54 15.25
N LEU A 25 -2.73 20.78 16.56
CA LEU A 25 -2.72 22.14 17.13
C LEU A 25 -1.56 22.99 16.62
N LYS A 26 -0.40 22.39 16.30
CA LYS A 26 0.71 23.11 15.66
C LYS A 26 0.41 23.46 14.19
N ALA A 27 -0.29 22.59 13.47
CA ALA A 27 -0.71 22.84 12.09
C ALA A 27 -1.86 23.88 12.02
N ALA A 28 -2.78 23.87 12.98
CA ALA A 28 -3.86 24.85 13.08
C ALA A 28 -3.40 26.24 13.60
N GLY A 29 -2.25 26.32 14.27
CA GLY A 29 -1.72 27.57 14.86
C GLY A 29 -1.03 28.53 13.88
N LEU A 30 -0.78 28.15 12.63
CA LEU A 30 -0.08 28.97 11.63
C LEU A 30 -1.02 29.63 10.59
N GLY A 31 -2.33 29.49 10.74
CA GLY A 31 -3.32 29.90 9.72
C GLY A 31 -4.39 30.93 10.14
N GLY A 32 -4.26 31.61 11.29
CA GLY A 32 -5.30 32.53 11.77
C GLY A 32 -4.80 33.68 12.64
N LEU A 33 -4.70 34.87 12.02
CA LEU A 33 -4.82 36.24 12.57
C LEU A 33 -4.58 36.50 14.09
N GLY A 34 -3.54 37.28 14.38
CA GLY A 34 -3.69 38.60 15.03
C GLY A 34 -3.77 38.71 16.57
N LEU A 35 -2.68 39.22 17.16
CA LEU A 35 -2.56 40.21 18.25
C LEU A 35 -3.35 39.99 19.59
N VAL A 36 -2.61 39.94 20.70
CA VAL A 36 -2.59 40.93 21.82
C VAL A 36 -1.74 40.34 22.96
N GLY A 37 -0.83 41.17 23.49
CA GLY A 37 0.12 40.78 24.52
C GLY A 37 -0.40 40.83 25.96
N ALA A 38 0.42 40.33 26.88
CA ALA A 38 0.46 40.77 28.27
C ALA A 38 1.85 40.47 28.85
N THR A 39 2.52 41.53 29.26
CA THR A 39 3.80 41.59 29.96
C THR A 39 3.68 41.23 31.44
N ALA A 40 4.68 40.50 31.93
CA ALA A 40 5.35 40.57 33.25
C ALA A 40 4.54 40.47 34.57
N LEU A 41 4.99 39.55 35.44
CA LEU A 41 5.26 39.87 36.84
C LEU A 41 6.39 39.00 37.41
N SER A 42 7.32 39.70 38.03
CA SER A 42 8.56 39.27 38.67
C SER A 42 8.37 38.74 40.10
N GLY A 43 9.24 37.80 40.49
CA GLY A 43 9.72 37.65 41.87
C GLY A 43 9.16 36.46 42.65
N LEU A 44 9.99 35.45 42.92
CA LEU A 44 10.68 35.29 44.22
C LEU A 44 11.60 34.07 44.15
N SER A 45 12.82 34.28 44.62
CA SER A 45 13.89 33.29 44.72
C SER A 45 13.59 32.24 45.79
N ALA A 46 13.57 30.97 45.40
CA ALA A 46 13.80 29.85 46.31
C ALA A 46 14.40 28.69 45.49
N THR A 47 15.68 28.40 45.74
CA THR A 47 16.38 27.24 45.18
C THR A 47 16.13 26.01 46.03
N PRO A 48 15.50 24.95 45.49
CA PRO A 48 15.83 23.59 45.86
C PRO A 48 16.60 22.94 44.70
N ALA A 49 17.68 22.24 45.03
CA ALA A 49 18.48 21.48 44.09
C ALA A 49 17.60 20.42 43.41
N ILE A 50 17.25 20.68 42.15
CA ILE A 50 16.64 19.74 41.23
C ILE A 50 17.70 18.69 40.88
N ALA A 51 17.51 17.47 41.37
CA ALA A 51 18.17 16.31 40.79
C ALA A 51 17.75 16.24 39.32
N ALA A 52 18.68 16.54 38.41
CA ALA A 52 18.47 16.39 36.99
C ALA A 52 18.05 14.94 36.71
N PRO A 53 16.91 14.68 36.04
CA PRO A 53 16.67 13.35 35.51
C PRO A 53 17.80 13.10 34.50
N ARG A 54 18.64 12.12 34.81
CA ARG A 54 19.62 11.59 33.87
C ARG A 54 18.82 11.10 32.68
N ALA A 55 18.81 11.88 31.60
CA ALA A 55 18.27 11.46 30.33
C ALA A 55 19.06 10.24 29.90
N THR A 56 18.51 9.06 30.17
CA THR A 56 18.85 7.86 29.42
C THR A 56 18.37 8.14 28.00
N ALA A 57 19.24 8.74 27.20
CA ALA A 57 19.11 8.75 25.75
C ALA A 57 19.29 7.32 25.25
N GLY A 58 18.31 6.46 25.55
CA GLY A 58 17.97 5.37 24.67
C GLY A 58 17.18 6.02 23.55
N ALA A 59 17.77 6.09 22.35
CA ALA A 59 17.02 6.34 21.15
C ALA A 59 16.02 5.18 20.99
N ALA A 60 14.84 5.32 21.61
CA ALA A 60 13.69 4.57 21.16
C ALA A 60 13.49 5.00 19.71
N ALA A 61 13.69 4.07 18.77
CA ALA A 61 13.27 4.28 17.39
C ALA A 61 11.85 4.84 17.44
N ALA A 62 11.63 6.03 16.90
CA ALA A 62 10.32 6.66 16.94
C ALA A 62 9.34 5.68 16.28
N GLN A 63 8.36 5.20 17.04
CA GLN A 63 7.33 4.31 16.55
C GLN A 63 6.64 5.00 15.35
N VAL A 64 6.51 4.28 14.23
CA VAL A 64 5.82 4.79 13.04
C VAL A 64 4.40 5.15 13.44
N SER A 65 3.98 6.39 13.22
CA SER A 65 2.63 6.82 13.57
C SER A 65 1.58 6.15 12.67
N ASP A 66 0.37 5.93 13.17
CA ASP A 66 -0.75 5.42 12.36
C ASP A 66 -0.93 6.21 11.06
N GLY A 67 -0.81 7.55 11.10
CA GLY A 67 -0.91 8.38 9.89
C GLY A 67 0.20 8.12 8.86
N ALA A 68 1.37 7.67 9.30
CA ALA A 68 2.44 7.24 8.40
C ALA A 68 2.16 5.85 7.80
N VAL A 69 1.60 4.92 8.59
CA VAL A 69 1.13 3.62 8.11
C VAL A 69 0.00 3.78 7.07
N LEU A 70 -0.99 4.64 7.35
CA LEU A 70 -2.10 4.89 6.45
C LEU A 70 -1.67 5.63 5.17
N ASN A 71 -0.72 6.57 5.25
CA ASN A 71 -0.15 7.19 4.06
C ASN A 71 0.68 6.20 3.23
N PHE A 72 1.38 5.27 3.87
CA PHE A 72 2.07 4.18 3.17
C PHE A 72 1.08 3.32 2.39
N ALA A 73 0.00 2.86 3.04
CA ALA A 73 -1.09 2.13 2.38
C ALA A 73 -1.68 2.94 1.21
N LEU A 74 -1.96 4.23 1.41
CA LEU A 74 -2.52 5.10 0.37
C LEU A 74 -1.65 5.15 -0.91
N ASN A 75 -0.33 5.04 -0.82
CA ASN A 75 0.52 4.98 -2.02
C ASN A 75 0.28 3.68 -2.82
N LEU A 76 0.15 2.55 -2.13
CA LEU A 76 -0.11 1.24 -2.76
C LEU A 76 -1.50 1.22 -3.39
N GLU A 77 -2.48 1.76 -2.68
CA GLU A 77 -3.86 1.89 -3.15
C GLU A 77 -3.98 2.78 -4.39
N TYR A 78 -3.17 3.84 -4.51
CA TYR A 78 -3.12 4.57 -5.77
C TYR A 78 -2.58 3.72 -6.93
N LEU A 79 -1.58 2.88 -6.69
CA LEU A 79 -1.01 2.00 -7.70
C LEU A 79 -2.07 1.01 -8.21
N GLU A 80 -2.76 0.32 -7.31
CA GLU A 80 -3.81 -0.65 -7.63
C GLU A 80 -5.02 0.03 -8.25
N ALA A 81 -5.53 1.11 -7.65
CA ALA A 81 -6.68 1.84 -8.17
C ALA A 81 -6.44 2.39 -9.58
N GLN A 82 -5.22 2.88 -9.86
CA GLN A 82 -4.88 3.31 -11.22
C GLN A 82 -4.81 2.13 -12.18
N PHE A 83 -4.11 1.06 -11.82
CA PHE A 83 -4.00 -0.15 -12.63
C PHE A 83 -5.38 -0.71 -13.01
N TYR A 84 -6.24 -0.96 -12.02
CA TYR A 84 -7.56 -1.53 -12.24
C TYR A 84 -8.52 -0.55 -12.94
N SER A 85 -8.48 0.75 -12.61
CA SER A 85 -9.31 1.72 -13.32
C SER A 85 -8.94 1.81 -14.80
N PHE A 86 -7.64 1.80 -15.15
CA PHE A 86 -7.24 1.72 -16.55
C PHE A 86 -7.70 0.41 -17.19
N ALA A 87 -7.45 -0.74 -16.57
CA ALA A 87 -7.82 -2.04 -17.11
C ALA A 87 -9.33 -2.16 -17.38
N ALA A 88 -10.17 -1.74 -16.42
CA ALA A 88 -11.62 -1.87 -16.49
C ALA A 88 -12.28 -0.76 -17.34
N ASN A 89 -11.79 0.47 -17.22
CA ASN A 89 -12.50 1.68 -17.69
C ASN A 89 -11.74 2.48 -18.75
N GLY A 90 -10.47 2.16 -19.02
CA GLY A 90 -9.63 2.86 -19.98
C GLY A 90 -9.13 4.23 -19.54
N LYS A 91 -9.30 4.58 -18.27
CA LYS A 91 -8.87 5.86 -17.69
C LYS A 91 -8.51 5.70 -16.22
N GLY A 92 -7.66 6.59 -15.72
CA GLY A 92 -7.33 6.64 -14.30
C GLY A 92 -8.48 7.08 -13.40
N ILE A 93 -8.25 7.02 -12.09
CA ILE A 93 -9.17 7.47 -11.05
C ILE A 93 -9.36 9.01 -11.10
N PRO A 94 -10.43 9.56 -10.49
CA PRO A 94 -10.72 10.99 -10.56
C PRO A 94 -9.61 11.90 -10.00
N ASP A 95 -9.31 12.99 -10.71
CA ASP A 95 -8.28 13.98 -10.33
C ASP A 95 -8.47 14.57 -8.93
N SER A 96 -9.72 14.65 -8.45
CA SER A 96 -10.06 15.13 -7.10
C SER A 96 -9.49 14.26 -5.98
N LEU A 97 -9.06 13.03 -6.29
CA LEU A 97 -8.45 12.11 -5.34
C LEU A 97 -6.92 12.11 -5.40
N LEU A 98 -6.28 12.87 -6.29
CA LEU A 98 -4.85 12.73 -6.55
C LEU A 98 -3.97 13.72 -5.77
N THR A 99 -4.55 14.77 -5.21
CA THR A 99 -3.83 15.87 -4.55
C THR A 99 -3.63 15.61 -3.05
N GLY A 100 -2.62 16.22 -2.46
CA GLY A 100 -2.34 16.07 -1.02
C GLY A 100 -0.98 16.65 -0.67
N THR A 101 -0.35 16.10 0.38
CA THR A 101 1.04 16.40 0.72
C THR A 101 2.03 15.70 -0.23
N GLY A 102 3.29 16.12 -0.25
CA GLY A 102 4.30 15.57 -1.17
C GLY A 102 4.12 16.01 -2.62
N THR A 103 4.74 15.28 -3.54
CA THR A 103 4.73 15.63 -4.97
C THR A 103 3.70 14.78 -5.70
N GLN A 104 2.72 15.42 -6.35
CA GLN A 104 1.80 14.73 -7.23
C GLN A 104 2.51 14.31 -8.52
N GLY A 105 2.41 13.03 -8.89
CA GLY A 105 2.94 12.49 -10.13
C GLY A 105 1.86 12.01 -11.10
N GLY A 106 2.26 11.84 -12.36
CA GLY A 106 1.42 11.24 -13.39
C GLY A 106 1.54 9.71 -13.43
N VAL A 107 0.70 9.08 -14.26
CA VAL A 107 0.76 7.65 -14.56
C VAL A 107 1.33 7.46 -15.96
N THR A 108 2.32 6.58 -16.09
CA THR A 108 2.85 6.11 -17.38
C THR A 108 2.22 4.76 -17.74
N GLY A 109 1.74 4.63 -18.98
CA GLY A 109 1.01 3.45 -19.42
C GLY A 109 -0.50 3.54 -19.12
N GLY A 110 -1.18 2.39 -19.13
CA GLY A 110 -2.62 2.30 -18.87
C GLY A 110 -3.47 2.38 -20.13
N ARG A 111 -4.32 1.37 -20.33
CA ARG A 111 -5.46 1.40 -21.27
C ARG A 111 -6.48 0.33 -20.89
N GLN A 112 -7.64 0.35 -21.53
CA GLN A 112 -8.67 -0.66 -21.29
C GLN A 112 -8.22 -2.03 -21.82
N VAL A 113 -8.41 -3.07 -21.01
CA VAL A 113 -8.19 -4.47 -21.42
C VAL A 113 -9.38 -4.95 -22.26
N HIS A 114 -9.09 -5.69 -23.31
CA HIS A 114 -10.11 -6.45 -24.04
C HIS A 114 -10.37 -7.80 -23.38
N PHE A 115 -11.29 -7.83 -22.43
CA PHE A 115 -11.74 -9.07 -21.78
C PHE A 115 -12.65 -9.90 -22.69
N ARG A 116 -12.25 -11.14 -22.93
CA ARG A 116 -13.02 -12.15 -23.69
C ARG A 116 -13.99 -12.89 -22.75
N THR A 117 -13.56 -13.12 -21.52
CA THR A 117 -14.30 -13.84 -20.49
C THR A 117 -15.15 -12.87 -19.66
N ARG A 118 -16.46 -13.12 -19.64
CA ARG A 118 -17.43 -12.24 -18.95
C ARG A 118 -17.17 -12.13 -17.44
N SER A 119 -16.83 -13.22 -16.77
CA SER A 119 -16.55 -13.22 -15.33
C SER A 119 -15.30 -12.39 -15.01
N ILE A 120 -14.19 -12.62 -15.71
CA ILE A 120 -12.94 -11.86 -15.52
C ILE A 120 -13.18 -10.36 -15.72
N LYS A 121 -13.97 -9.97 -16.73
CA LYS A 121 -14.36 -8.57 -16.93
C LYS A 121 -15.11 -7.97 -15.73
N GLN A 122 -15.98 -8.75 -15.08
CA GLN A 122 -16.71 -8.28 -13.91
C GLN A 122 -15.82 -8.22 -12.68
N TYR A 123 -14.94 -9.20 -12.48
CA TYR A 123 -13.93 -9.17 -11.42
C TYR A 123 -13.07 -7.90 -11.52
N ALA A 124 -12.52 -7.61 -12.70
CA ALA A 124 -11.71 -6.41 -12.92
C ALA A 124 -12.48 -5.10 -12.62
N ARG A 125 -13.79 -5.06 -12.86
CA ARG A 125 -14.64 -3.89 -12.59
C ARG A 125 -15.00 -3.72 -11.12
N GLU A 126 -15.25 -4.84 -10.45
CA GLU A 126 -15.56 -4.87 -9.02
C GLU A 126 -14.33 -4.43 -8.23
N ILE A 127 -13.18 -5.06 -8.50
CA ILE A 127 -11.89 -4.69 -7.90
C ILE A 127 -11.56 -3.22 -8.18
N ALA A 128 -11.71 -2.74 -9.42
CA ALA A 128 -11.51 -1.31 -9.74
C ALA A 128 -12.40 -0.35 -8.91
N GLY A 129 -13.61 -0.79 -8.56
CA GLY A 129 -14.52 -0.04 -7.71
C GLY A 129 -14.08 -0.02 -6.25
N ASP A 130 -13.62 -1.17 -5.77
CA ASP A 130 -13.14 -1.34 -4.40
C ASP A 130 -11.83 -0.59 -4.15
N GLU A 131 -10.85 -0.64 -5.07
CA GLU A 131 -9.61 0.14 -4.94
C GLU A 131 -9.85 1.66 -4.96
N LEU A 132 -10.81 2.12 -5.78
CA LEU A 132 -11.24 3.51 -5.75
C LEU A 132 -11.85 3.88 -4.39
N ALA A 133 -12.60 2.95 -3.79
CA ALA A 133 -13.20 3.14 -2.47
C ALA A 133 -12.15 3.13 -1.36
N HIS A 134 -11.13 2.27 -1.43
CA HIS A 134 -9.98 2.25 -0.51
C HIS A 134 -9.22 3.57 -0.53
N VAL A 135 -8.84 4.08 -1.72
CA VAL A 135 -8.23 5.41 -1.87
C VAL A 135 -9.11 6.49 -1.24
N SER A 136 -10.41 6.49 -1.55
CA SER A 136 -11.35 7.49 -1.02
C SER A 136 -11.48 7.42 0.51
N PHE A 137 -11.50 6.21 1.06
CA PHE A 137 -11.58 5.97 2.50
C PHE A 137 -10.32 6.45 3.21
N LEU A 138 -9.13 6.03 2.76
CA LEU A 138 -7.87 6.42 3.38
C LEU A 138 -7.66 7.92 3.32
N ARG A 139 -7.96 8.56 2.18
CA ARG A 139 -7.91 10.02 2.07
C ARG A 139 -8.85 10.71 3.04
N THR A 140 -10.05 10.17 3.24
CA THR A 140 -11.01 10.71 4.22
C THR A 140 -10.48 10.57 5.65
N ALA A 141 -9.90 9.41 6.00
CA ALA A 141 -9.33 9.15 7.31
C ALA A 141 -8.10 10.03 7.60
N LEU A 142 -7.25 10.26 6.60
CA LEU A 142 -6.04 11.08 6.68
C LEU A 142 -6.32 12.58 6.63
N GLY A 143 -7.42 13.01 6.01
CA GLY A 143 -7.77 14.42 5.85
C GLY A 143 -6.65 15.21 5.16
N SER A 144 -6.24 16.33 5.76
CA SER A 144 -5.14 17.17 5.21
C SER A 144 -3.77 16.50 5.26
N ALA A 145 -3.61 15.38 5.98
CA ALA A 145 -2.36 14.63 6.04
C ALA A 145 -2.23 13.63 4.88
N ALA A 146 -3.26 13.45 4.05
CA ALA A 146 -3.22 12.52 2.92
C ALA A 146 -2.13 12.93 1.93
N VAL A 147 -1.34 11.96 1.49
CA VAL A 147 -0.35 12.16 0.42
C VAL A 147 -1.01 12.28 -0.95
N SER A 148 -0.38 13.05 -1.82
CA SER A 148 -0.66 13.05 -3.25
C SER A 148 -0.30 11.70 -3.85
N GLN A 149 -0.95 11.35 -4.96
CA GLN A 149 -0.51 10.21 -5.78
C GLN A 149 0.94 10.45 -6.25
N PRO A 150 1.89 9.53 -5.99
CA PRO A 150 3.24 9.63 -6.52
C PRO A 150 3.28 9.39 -8.05
N ALA A 151 4.44 9.53 -8.67
CA ALA A 151 4.59 9.09 -10.05
C ALA A 151 4.45 7.57 -10.11
N ILE A 152 3.64 7.06 -11.04
CA ILE A 152 3.38 5.62 -11.21
C ILE A 152 3.79 5.19 -12.62
N ASP A 153 4.52 4.08 -12.75
CA ASP A 153 4.86 3.47 -14.04
C ASP A 153 4.24 2.07 -14.17
N LEU A 154 3.17 1.97 -14.98
CA LEU A 154 2.45 0.74 -15.31
C LEU A 154 2.92 0.13 -16.65
N GLN A 155 4.02 0.59 -17.21
CA GLN A 155 4.54 0.11 -18.49
C GLN A 155 5.92 -0.53 -18.31
N SER A 156 6.92 0.27 -17.93
CA SER A 156 8.30 -0.21 -17.84
C SER A 156 8.47 -1.18 -16.67
N SER A 157 7.77 -0.94 -15.57
CA SER A 157 7.81 -1.76 -14.35
C SER A 157 7.29 -3.17 -14.59
N PHE A 158 6.14 -3.31 -15.25
CA PHE A 158 5.61 -4.63 -15.60
C PHE A 158 6.51 -5.37 -16.59
N THR A 159 7.11 -4.66 -17.55
CA THR A 159 8.12 -5.27 -18.43
C THR A 159 9.34 -5.73 -17.64
N ALA A 160 9.82 -4.94 -16.67
CA ALA A 160 10.94 -5.32 -15.81
C ALA A 160 10.61 -6.55 -14.93
N ALA A 161 9.43 -6.58 -14.31
CA ALA A 161 8.96 -7.71 -13.50
C ALA A 161 8.82 -8.99 -14.34
N ALA A 162 8.17 -8.91 -15.52
CA ALA A 162 8.02 -10.03 -16.43
C ALA A 162 9.38 -10.56 -16.95
N ARG A 163 10.35 -9.66 -17.19
CA ARG A 163 11.70 -10.03 -17.59
C ARG A 163 12.46 -10.72 -16.45
N ALA A 164 12.36 -10.22 -15.23
CA ALA A 164 12.94 -10.85 -14.05
C ALA A 164 12.37 -12.28 -13.85
N ALA A 165 11.08 -12.47 -14.14
CA ALA A 165 10.43 -13.78 -14.14
C ALA A 165 10.75 -14.66 -15.36
N GLY A 166 11.49 -14.16 -16.36
CA GLY A 166 11.77 -14.91 -17.59
C GLY A 166 10.50 -15.24 -18.40
N LEU A 167 9.50 -14.36 -18.34
CA LEU A 167 8.28 -14.42 -19.17
C LEU A 167 8.45 -13.73 -20.52
N VAL A 168 9.37 -12.75 -20.59
CA VAL A 168 9.70 -12.02 -21.81
C VAL A 168 11.22 -11.93 -21.98
N GLY A 169 11.68 -11.87 -23.23
CA GLY A 169 13.08 -11.71 -23.58
C GLY A 169 13.66 -10.31 -23.29
N PRO A 170 14.96 -10.12 -23.56
CA PRO A 170 15.67 -8.85 -23.31
C PRO A 170 15.05 -7.64 -24.03
N ASP A 171 14.61 -7.82 -25.28
CA ASP A 171 14.06 -6.76 -26.14
C ASP A 171 12.53 -6.76 -26.23
N GLU A 172 11.88 -7.70 -25.54
CA GLU A 172 10.43 -7.84 -25.51
C GLU A 172 9.81 -6.98 -24.40
N LYS A 173 8.56 -6.57 -24.62
CA LYS A 173 7.75 -5.82 -23.66
C LYS A 173 6.64 -6.72 -23.14
N PHE A 174 6.38 -6.63 -21.84
CA PHE A 174 5.16 -7.18 -21.26
C PHE A 174 4.15 -6.06 -21.11
N ASP A 175 2.98 -6.25 -21.70
CA ASP A 175 1.90 -5.29 -21.68
C ASP A 175 0.74 -5.84 -20.85
N PRO A 176 0.55 -5.34 -19.63
CA PRO A 176 -0.46 -5.87 -18.71
C PRO A 176 -1.90 -5.55 -19.18
N PHE A 177 -2.06 -4.71 -20.21
CA PHE A 177 -3.35 -4.32 -20.77
C PHE A 177 -3.62 -4.95 -22.16
N ALA A 178 -2.79 -5.89 -22.62
CA ALA A 178 -2.94 -6.54 -23.93
C ALA A 178 -4.20 -7.39 -24.02
N ASP A 179 -4.40 -8.25 -23.02
CA ASP A 179 -5.49 -9.20 -22.94
C ASP A 179 -5.72 -9.61 -21.49
N GLU A 180 -6.71 -10.48 -21.27
CA GLU A 180 -7.09 -10.93 -19.93
C GLU A 180 -6.04 -11.79 -19.23
N GLU A 181 -5.22 -12.53 -19.97
CA GLU A 181 -4.18 -13.39 -19.39
C GLU A 181 -3.03 -12.53 -18.86
N ASN A 182 -2.58 -11.54 -19.64
CA ASN A 182 -1.59 -10.56 -19.19
C ASN A 182 -2.12 -9.72 -18.02
N PHE A 183 -3.40 -9.33 -18.06
CA PHE A 183 -4.03 -8.62 -16.96
C PHE A 183 -4.03 -9.45 -15.68
N LEU A 184 -4.39 -10.74 -15.75
CA LEU A 184 -4.41 -11.62 -14.58
C LEU A 184 -3.01 -11.79 -13.97
N LEU A 185 -1.99 -11.99 -14.81
CA LEU A 185 -0.60 -12.08 -14.34
C LEU A 185 -0.11 -10.77 -13.71
N ALA A 186 -0.53 -9.62 -14.25
CA ALA A 186 -0.24 -8.31 -13.70
C ALA A 186 -0.95 -8.08 -12.36
N ALA A 187 -2.23 -8.42 -12.27
CA ALA A 187 -3.02 -8.37 -11.03
C ALA A 187 -2.40 -9.24 -9.93
N PHE A 188 -2.02 -10.48 -10.27
CA PHE A 188 -1.37 -11.41 -9.34
C PHE A 188 -0.11 -10.86 -8.68
N LEU A 189 0.63 -9.96 -9.36
CA LEU A 189 1.80 -9.31 -8.80
C LEU A 189 1.45 -8.42 -7.60
N PHE A 190 0.28 -7.76 -7.62
CA PHE A 190 -0.15 -6.78 -6.63
C PHE A 190 -0.97 -7.39 -5.49
N GLU A 191 -1.97 -8.20 -5.80
CA GLU A 191 -2.96 -8.65 -4.81
C GLU A 191 -2.36 -9.36 -3.59
N ASP A 192 -1.40 -10.26 -3.81
CA ASP A 192 -0.73 -10.95 -2.69
C ASP A 192 0.12 -9.97 -1.85
N VAL A 193 0.63 -8.90 -2.47
CA VAL A 193 1.38 -7.84 -1.78
C VAL A 193 0.43 -7.02 -0.92
N GLY A 194 -0.75 -6.66 -1.42
CA GLY A 194 -1.80 -5.98 -0.65
C GLY A 194 -2.15 -6.74 0.64
N VAL A 195 -2.49 -8.03 0.51
CA VAL A 195 -2.81 -8.91 1.66
C VAL A 195 -1.68 -8.93 2.70
N THR A 196 -0.45 -9.17 2.25
CA THR A 196 0.70 -9.32 3.16
C THR A 196 1.17 -7.99 3.75
N ALA A 197 0.96 -6.88 3.04
CA ALA A 197 1.22 -5.52 3.51
C ALA A 197 0.23 -5.12 4.62
N TYR A 198 -1.08 -5.29 4.42
CA TYR A 198 -2.08 -4.96 5.42
C TYR A 198 -1.95 -5.84 6.67
N LYS A 199 -1.68 -7.13 6.50
CA LYS A 199 -1.40 -8.02 7.64
C LYS A 199 -0.11 -7.60 8.38
N GLY A 200 0.94 -7.21 7.66
CA GLY A 200 2.18 -6.70 8.25
C GLY A 200 2.01 -5.35 8.97
N ALA A 201 1.10 -4.52 8.49
CA ALA A 201 0.76 -3.21 9.07
C ALA A 201 -0.12 -3.32 10.31
N ALA A 202 -0.99 -4.34 10.43
CA ALA A 202 -1.90 -4.52 11.56
C ALA A 202 -1.25 -4.34 12.96
N PRO A 203 -0.09 -4.95 13.29
CA PRO A 203 0.55 -4.73 14.59
C PRO A 203 1.16 -3.33 14.78
N LEU A 204 1.30 -2.54 13.72
CA LEU A 204 1.85 -1.18 13.75
C LEU A 204 0.78 -0.12 13.99
N ILE A 205 -0.51 -0.49 13.94
CA ILE A 205 -1.63 0.44 14.10
C ILE A 205 -2.10 0.43 15.56
N ASP A 206 -1.88 1.56 16.24
CA ASP A 206 -2.28 1.72 17.65
C ASP A 206 -3.78 1.97 17.77
N ASN A 207 -4.32 2.85 16.93
CA ASN A 207 -5.72 3.24 16.93
C ASN A 207 -6.65 2.10 16.48
N LYS A 208 -7.56 1.69 17.36
CA LYS A 208 -8.46 0.55 17.11
C LYS A 208 -9.51 0.81 16.04
N THR A 209 -9.88 2.06 15.78
CA THR A 209 -10.70 2.43 14.62
C THR A 209 -9.95 2.18 13.32
N TYR A 210 -8.68 2.60 13.25
CA TYR A 210 -7.88 2.41 12.04
C TYR A 210 -7.49 0.94 11.85
N LEU A 211 -7.24 0.21 12.94
CA LEU A 211 -6.99 -1.22 12.90
C LEU A 211 -8.21 -2.01 12.41
N GLU A 212 -9.42 -1.65 12.87
CA GLU A 212 -10.65 -2.30 12.41
C GLU A 212 -10.90 -2.06 10.92
N ALA A 213 -10.70 -0.81 10.46
CA ALA A 213 -10.81 -0.50 9.04
C ALA A 213 -9.73 -1.21 8.20
N ALA A 214 -8.48 -1.23 8.64
CA ALA A 214 -7.40 -1.95 7.96
C ALA A 214 -7.65 -3.46 7.92
N ALA A 215 -8.25 -4.04 8.96
CA ALA A 215 -8.67 -5.45 8.94
C ALA A 215 -9.80 -5.70 7.92
N GLY A 216 -10.70 -4.73 7.73
CA GLY A 216 -11.72 -4.77 6.68
C GLY A 216 -11.11 -4.77 5.27
N ILE A 217 -10.17 -3.85 5.01
CA ILE A 217 -9.46 -3.79 3.72
C ILE A 217 -8.66 -5.07 3.49
N LEU A 218 -7.91 -5.55 4.48
CA LEU A 218 -7.21 -6.83 4.42
C LEU A 218 -8.11 -8.00 3.97
N ALA A 219 -9.36 -8.04 4.45
CA ALA A 219 -10.31 -9.07 4.05
C ALA A 219 -10.76 -8.93 2.58
N VAL A 220 -10.94 -7.69 2.11
CA VAL A 220 -11.26 -7.38 0.71
C VAL A 220 -10.10 -7.75 -0.22
N GLU A 221 -8.86 -7.34 0.12
CA GLU A 221 -7.64 -7.75 -0.59
C GLU A 221 -7.52 -9.28 -0.69
N ALA A 222 -7.86 -10.00 0.37
CA ALA A 222 -7.82 -11.47 0.35
C ALA A 222 -8.88 -12.06 -0.60
N TYR A 223 -10.05 -11.42 -0.75
CA TYR A 223 -11.04 -11.82 -1.75
C TYR A 223 -10.55 -11.52 -3.17
N HIS A 224 -9.97 -10.34 -3.41
CA HIS A 224 -9.39 -9.97 -4.69
C HIS A 224 -8.29 -10.96 -5.11
N ALA A 225 -7.31 -11.22 -4.23
CA ALA A 225 -6.27 -12.21 -4.44
C ALA A 225 -6.85 -13.60 -4.75
N GLY A 226 -7.83 -14.07 -3.97
CA GLY A 226 -8.49 -15.36 -4.21
C GLY A 226 -9.16 -15.45 -5.57
N ILE A 227 -9.82 -14.38 -6.02
CA ILE A 227 -10.48 -14.28 -7.34
C ILE A 227 -9.44 -14.34 -8.46
N ILE A 228 -8.37 -13.55 -8.39
CA ILE A 228 -7.32 -13.51 -9.40
C ILE A 228 -6.61 -14.86 -9.49
N ARG A 229 -6.25 -15.45 -8.34
CA ARG A 229 -5.58 -16.76 -8.29
C ARG A 229 -6.46 -17.87 -8.86
N SER A 230 -7.75 -17.86 -8.56
CA SER A 230 -8.73 -18.81 -9.13
C SER A 230 -8.85 -18.63 -10.65
N ALA A 231 -8.93 -17.39 -11.14
CA ALA A 231 -9.01 -17.12 -12.57
C ALA A 231 -7.76 -17.59 -13.31
N ILE A 232 -6.56 -17.38 -12.76
CA ILE A 232 -5.31 -17.91 -13.33
C ILE A 232 -5.31 -19.44 -13.34
N TYR A 233 -5.77 -20.06 -12.26
CA TYR A 233 -5.85 -21.52 -12.18
C TYR A 233 -6.73 -22.08 -13.30
N ASP A 234 -7.88 -21.46 -13.57
CA ASP A 234 -8.83 -21.87 -14.60
C ASP A 234 -8.34 -21.60 -16.04
N CYS A 235 -7.43 -20.62 -16.25
CA CYS A 235 -6.80 -20.36 -17.54
C CYS A 235 -5.86 -21.48 -18.02
N GLY A 236 -5.51 -22.42 -17.13
CA GLY A 236 -4.77 -23.64 -17.48
C GLY A 236 -3.26 -23.55 -17.26
N ARG A 237 -2.57 -24.63 -17.67
CA ARG A 237 -1.19 -24.92 -17.24
C ARG A 237 -0.20 -23.79 -17.53
N ASP A 238 -0.29 -23.15 -18.69
CA ASP A 238 0.70 -22.15 -19.09
C ASP A 238 0.64 -20.92 -18.17
N LEU A 239 -0.57 -20.44 -17.85
CA LEU A 239 -0.75 -19.32 -16.93
C LEU A 239 -0.42 -19.70 -15.48
N GLN A 240 -0.71 -20.94 -15.08
CA GLN A 240 -0.26 -21.48 -13.80
C GLN A 240 1.27 -21.45 -13.68
N GLN A 241 2.01 -21.88 -14.71
CA GLN A 241 3.48 -21.84 -14.72
C GLN A 241 4.02 -20.41 -14.76
N ALA A 242 3.36 -19.49 -15.47
CA ALA A 242 3.73 -18.08 -15.46
C ALA A 242 3.57 -17.47 -14.05
N SER A 243 2.53 -17.84 -13.31
CA SER A 243 2.35 -17.39 -11.91
C SER A 243 3.47 -17.87 -10.99
N LEU A 244 3.96 -19.11 -11.17
CA LEU A 244 5.09 -19.63 -10.38
C LEU A 244 6.37 -18.83 -10.65
N LYS A 245 6.62 -18.49 -11.90
CA LYS A 245 7.78 -17.67 -12.30
C LYS A 245 7.70 -16.26 -11.73
N LEU A 246 6.53 -15.63 -11.78
CA LEU A 246 6.31 -14.30 -11.18
C LEU A 246 6.45 -14.34 -9.67
N SER A 247 5.90 -15.36 -9.02
CA SER A 247 6.03 -15.62 -7.60
C SER A 247 7.50 -15.69 -7.19
N ALA A 248 8.31 -16.51 -7.88
CA ALA A 248 9.74 -16.63 -7.60
C ALA A 248 10.52 -15.34 -7.86
N ALA A 249 10.15 -14.58 -8.89
CA ALA A 249 10.77 -13.28 -9.15
C ALA A 249 10.45 -12.26 -8.05
N ARG A 250 9.21 -12.25 -7.55
CA ARG A 250 8.78 -11.37 -6.45
C ARG A 250 9.49 -11.73 -5.13
N ASP A 251 9.59 -13.03 -4.83
CA ASP A 251 10.30 -13.56 -3.66
C ASP A 251 11.77 -13.10 -3.62
N SER A 252 12.42 -13.08 -4.80
CA SER A 252 13.82 -12.65 -4.90
C SER A 252 14.09 -11.18 -4.49
N LEU A 253 13.04 -10.38 -4.29
CA LEU A 253 13.13 -8.97 -3.88
C LEU A 253 13.04 -8.77 -2.37
N ASP A 254 12.37 -9.66 -1.63
CA ASP A 254 11.96 -9.41 -0.25
C ASP A 254 12.76 -10.18 0.82
N GLY A 255 13.77 -10.95 0.39
CA GLY A 255 14.78 -11.54 1.27
C GLY A 255 14.98 -13.04 1.07
N PRO A 256 15.60 -13.73 2.05
CA PRO A 256 15.91 -15.15 1.95
C PRO A 256 14.74 -16.08 2.36
N SER A 257 13.63 -15.53 2.83
CA SER A 257 12.47 -16.32 3.25
C SER A 257 11.54 -16.49 2.07
N ASP A 258 11.20 -17.73 1.74
CA ASP A 258 10.21 -18.06 0.70
C ASP A 258 8.80 -17.75 1.24
N LEU A 259 8.28 -16.58 0.87
CA LEU A 259 6.96 -16.09 1.25
C LEU A 259 5.96 -16.21 0.09
N ASP A 260 6.45 -16.15 -1.15
CA ASP A 260 5.61 -16.10 -2.33
C ASP A 260 5.26 -17.48 -2.89
N GLN A 261 3.99 -17.68 -3.16
CA GLN A 261 3.51 -18.93 -3.74
C GLN A 261 2.71 -18.69 -5.02
N GLY A 262 2.98 -19.45 -6.07
CA GLY A 262 2.16 -19.47 -7.29
C GLY A 262 0.82 -20.19 -7.08
N VAL A 263 -0.03 -20.21 -8.12
CA VAL A 263 -1.40 -20.76 -7.99
C VAL A 263 -1.48 -22.29 -7.99
N VAL A 264 -0.32 -22.97 -8.06
CA VAL A 264 -0.19 -24.42 -7.92
C VAL A 264 0.99 -24.77 -7.01
N ASP A 265 0.91 -25.91 -6.32
CA ASP A 265 2.02 -26.45 -5.54
C ASP A 265 3.05 -27.18 -6.41
N ALA A 266 4.14 -27.67 -5.79
CA ALA A 266 5.18 -28.44 -6.48
C ALA A 266 4.69 -29.77 -7.10
N LYS A 267 3.49 -30.23 -6.75
CA LYS A 267 2.83 -31.43 -7.30
C LYS A 267 1.80 -31.07 -8.38
N GLY A 268 1.63 -29.78 -8.69
CA GLY A 268 0.65 -29.28 -9.65
C GLY A 268 -0.79 -29.23 -9.12
N GLN A 269 -0.99 -29.36 -7.80
CA GLN A 269 -2.31 -29.18 -7.17
C GLN A 269 -2.59 -27.70 -6.93
N GLY A 270 -3.86 -27.31 -6.86
CA GLY A 270 -4.25 -25.91 -6.68
C GLY A 270 -3.73 -25.31 -5.37
N ASN A 271 -3.23 -24.09 -5.46
CA ASN A 271 -2.76 -23.26 -4.35
C ASN A 271 -3.38 -21.86 -4.43
N ILE A 272 -4.68 -21.80 -4.14
CA ILE A 272 -5.49 -20.59 -4.35
C ILE A 272 -5.36 -19.61 -3.18
N VAL A 273 -5.12 -20.09 -1.96
CA VAL A 273 -5.03 -19.26 -0.76
C VAL A 273 -3.64 -19.46 -0.13
N PRO A 274 -2.67 -18.57 -0.41
CA PRO A 274 -1.30 -18.73 0.06
C PRO A 274 -1.25 -18.49 1.57
N THR A 275 -0.85 -19.51 2.33
CA THR A 275 -0.82 -19.49 3.80
C THR A 275 0.36 -20.26 4.35
N ASP A 276 0.77 -19.91 5.56
CA ASP A 276 1.75 -20.66 6.34
C ASP A 276 1.22 -22.04 6.78
N SER A 277 2.03 -22.81 7.51
CA SER A 277 1.63 -24.13 8.01
C SER A 277 0.41 -24.11 8.95
N ASN A 278 -0.01 -22.95 9.44
CA ASN A 278 -1.16 -22.77 10.31
C ASN A 278 -2.40 -22.27 9.54
N GLY A 279 -2.32 -22.08 8.22
CA GLY A 279 -3.40 -21.49 7.44
C GLY A 279 -3.51 -19.98 7.61
N ILE A 280 -2.42 -19.29 7.97
CA ILE A 280 -2.38 -17.85 8.21
C ILE A 280 -1.63 -17.17 7.05
N ALA A 281 -2.16 -16.06 6.52
CA ALA A 281 -1.48 -15.26 5.51
C ALA A 281 -0.11 -14.76 6.01
N TYR A 282 0.85 -14.51 5.13
CA TYR A 282 2.17 -14.01 5.53
C TYR A 282 2.15 -12.52 5.86
N SER A 283 3.16 -12.05 6.60
CA SER A 283 3.35 -10.62 6.85
C SER A 283 4.60 -10.16 6.10
N ARG A 284 4.52 -8.99 5.47
CA ARG A 284 5.70 -8.27 4.98
C ARG A 284 5.93 -7.02 5.79
N THR A 285 7.19 -6.67 6.00
CA THR A 285 7.55 -5.34 6.50
C THR A 285 7.22 -4.29 5.43
N PRO A 286 7.03 -3.01 5.79
CA PRO A 286 6.95 -1.95 4.78
C PRO A 286 8.17 -1.89 3.86
N GLY A 287 9.37 -2.23 4.38
CA GLY A 287 10.59 -2.29 3.60
C GLY A 287 10.54 -3.36 2.51
N GLN A 288 10.13 -4.59 2.85
CA GLN A 288 9.92 -5.69 1.91
C GLN A 288 8.88 -5.35 0.83
N VAL A 289 7.76 -4.73 1.22
CA VAL A 289 6.76 -4.24 0.26
C VAL A 289 7.39 -3.24 -0.70
N LEU A 290 8.19 -2.30 -0.18
CA LEU A 290 8.93 -1.33 -0.99
C LEU A 290 9.96 -1.98 -1.92
N ASN A 291 10.66 -3.05 -1.51
CA ASN A 291 11.54 -3.78 -2.42
C ASN A 291 10.78 -4.34 -3.62
N ILE A 292 9.56 -4.85 -3.39
CA ILE A 292 8.69 -5.38 -4.46
C ILE A 292 8.21 -4.26 -5.38
N VAL A 293 7.61 -3.20 -4.84
CA VAL A 293 7.06 -2.13 -5.70
C VAL A 293 8.15 -1.28 -6.36
N TYR A 294 9.35 -1.22 -5.78
CA TYR A 294 10.52 -0.61 -6.41
C TYR A 294 11.30 -1.55 -7.35
N LEU A 295 10.92 -2.84 -7.39
CA LEU A 295 11.61 -3.88 -8.16
C LEU A 295 13.12 -3.93 -7.88
N ASN A 296 13.50 -3.82 -6.60
CA ASN A 296 14.90 -3.74 -6.19
C ASN A 296 15.13 -4.43 -4.84
N PRO A 297 16.03 -5.43 -4.74
CA PRO A 297 16.31 -6.10 -3.47
C PRO A 297 17.21 -5.27 -2.54
N LYS A 298 17.81 -4.18 -3.02
CA LYS A 298 18.67 -3.32 -2.20
C LYS A 298 17.84 -2.28 -1.47
N GLN A 299 18.44 -1.67 -0.44
CA GLN A 299 17.88 -0.49 0.19
C GLN A 299 17.88 0.68 -0.79
N VAL A 300 16.70 1.10 -1.20
CA VAL A 300 16.45 2.22 -2.11
C VAL A 300 15.23 3.01 -1.67
N THR A 301 15.06 4.21 -2.23
CA THR A 301 13.92 5.09 -1.94
C THR A 301 12.99 5.29 -3.14
N SER A 302 13.29 4.67 -4.28
CA SER A 302 12.53 4.78 -5.53
C SER A 302 12.91 3.66 -6.50
N GLY A 303 12.05 3.43 -7.48
CA GLY A 303 12.25 2.42 -8.53
C GLY A 303 10.94 1.80 -8.98
N GLY A 304 11.01 0.90 -9.94
CA GLY A 304 9.87 0.08 -10.39
C GLY A 304 8.61 0.92 -10.60
N PHE A 305 7.52 0.49 -9.96
CA PHE A 305 6.20 1.09 -10.09
C PHE A 305 6.12 2.52 -9.57
N PHE A 306 7.09 2.95 -8.76
CA PHE A 306 7.21 4.30 -8.23
C PHE A 306 8.57 4.91 -8.61
N PRO A 307 8.76 5.33 -9.88
CA PRO A 307 10.05 5.78 -10.38
C PRO A 307 10.62 7.01 -9.65
N ALA A 308 9.76 7.79 -8.98
CA ALA A 308 10.16 8.94 -8.14
C ALA A 308 10.07 8.65 -6.63
N GLY A 309 9.76 7.42 -6.23
CA GLY A 309 9.49 7.01 -4.84
C GLY A 309 8.05 7.28 -4.41
N VAL A 310 7.67 6.67 -3.29
CA VAL A 310 6.38 6.93 -2.63
C VAL A 310 6.42 8.24 -1.84
N ASN A 311 5.26 8.85 -1.61
CA ASN A 311 5.14 10.02 -0.73
C ASN A 311 4.99 9.59 0.74
N GLY A 312 5.52 10.39 1.69
CA GLY A 312 5.38 10.16 3.14
C GLY A 312 6.63 9.63 3.83
N ASP A 313 6.50 9.35 5.14
CA ASP A 313 7.63 9.03 6.03
C ASP A 313 8.18 7.60 5.82
N VAL A 314 7.35 6.67 5.34
CA VAL A 314 7.74 5.28 5.07
C VAL A 314 8.02 5.13 3.58
N ASN A 315 9.28 5.28 3.18
CA ASN A 315 9.68 5.36 1.76
C ASN A 315 10.98 4.64 1.39
N THR A 316 11.64 4.01 2.36
CA THR A 316 12.91 3.31 2.17
C THR A 316 12.72 1.81 2.28
N SER A 317 13.18 1.05 1.27
CA SER A 317 13.10 -0.41 1.24
C SER A 317 14.17 -1.08 2.13
N ASP A 318 14.01 -2.39 2.36
CA ASP A 318 14.99 -3.17 3.13
C ASP A 318 16.24 -3.49 2.28
N ALA A 319 17.32 -3.89 2.95
CA ALA A 319 18.54 -4.37 2.32
C ALA A 319 18.55 -5.90 2.27
N ASN A 320 17.98 -6.47 1.20
CA ASN A 320 17.77 -7.91 1.01
C ASN A 320 18.78 -8.58 0.05
N GLY A 321 19.70 -7.80 -0.53
CA GLY A 321 20.69 -8.26 -1.52
C GLY A 321 22.07 -8.58 -0.97
#